data_AF-A0A1L0BQ82-F1
#
_entry.id   AF-A0A1L0BQ82-F1
#
_cell.length_a   1.000
_cell.length_b   1.000
_cell.length_c   1.000
_cell.angle_alpha   90.00
_cell.angle_beta   90.00
_cell.angle_gamma   90.00
#
_symmetry.space_group_name_H-M   'P 1'
#
loop_
_entity.id
_entity.type
_entity.pdbx_description
1 polymer ?
#
loop_
_entity_poly.entity_id
_entity_poly.type
_entity_poly.pdbx_seq_one_letter_code
_entity_poly.pdbx_strand_id
1 'polypeptide(L)'
;MTTPASNFLLNTENYGPVFTIAKQITTRIQENEKILARIANVVDSKIKYPQLPNGEKSTDLEFGEFEKTTSKPDSVIETGDPLRILLDQKFKANDIEDVHQFDNIENLELRQLLCDNYKLLQMKKANAEKNKKLLEISHEYENLLLEAIIPTLAKDSSDRNLQNLSRIKSEEVEQKLLAQQDLWNTYQRYLISVDKSGRLVEELIEVLENSLDSKEAERLALQMIILETFKNQKSLKHLRRVR
;
A
#
# COMPACT_ATOMS: atom_id res chain seq x y z
N MET A 1 -16.85 32.85 26.03
CA MET A 1 -16.96 31.88 24.93
C MET A 1 -15.55 31.51 24.50
N THR A 2 -15.05 30.40 25.01
CA THR A 2 -13.70 29.89 24.75
C THR A 2 -13.84 28.55 24.04
N THR A 3 -13.26 28.47 22.83
CA THR A 3 -13.20 27.27 22.01
C THR A 3 -12.45 26.15 22.74
N PRO A 4 -12.90 24.88 22.67
CA PRO A 4 -12.10 23.77 23.15
C PRO A 4 -10.98 23.51 22.15
N ALA A 5 -9.76 23.91 22.49
CA ALA A 5 -8.56 23.40 21.84
C ALA A 5 -8.57 21.88 22.02
N SER A 6 -8.67 21.15 20.90
CA SER A 6 -8.53 19.70 20.85
C SER A 6 -7.12 19.32 21.25
N ASN A 7 -6.92 19.10 22.55
CA ASN A 7 -5.73 18.49 23.12
C ASN A 7 -5.68 17.02 22.68
N PHE A 8 -5.24 16.79 21.44
CA PHE A 8 -4.70 15.50 21.05
C PHE A 8 -3.36 15.35 21.78
N LEU A 9 -3.41 14.86 23.02
CA LEU A 9 -2.25 14.15 23.57
C LEU A 9 -2.06 12.91 22.68
N LEU A 10 -1.21 13.04 21.67
CA LEU A 10 -0.61 11.89 21.00
C LEU A 10 0.13 11.11 22.08
N ASN A 11 -0.43 9.97 22.47
CA ASN A 11 0.27 8.97 23.27
C ASN A 11 1.62 8.71 22.63
N THR A 12 2.70 9.03 23.36
CA THR A 12 4.09 8.92 22.92
C THR A 12 4.49 7.48 22.55
N GLU A 13 3.68 6.49 22.91
CA GLU A 13 3.84 5.09 22.52
C GLU A 13 3.53 4.80 21.04
N ASN A 14 2.67 5.60 20.40
CA ASN A 14 2.24 5.37 19.02
C ASN A 14 3.08 6.11 17.97
N TYR A 15 4.06 6.93 18.38
CA TYR A 15 4.92 7.67 17.46
C TYR A 15 5.79 6.74 16.59
N GLY A 16 6.36 5.67 17.19
CA GLY A 16 7.20 4.72 16.48
C GLY A 16 6.49 3.99 15.33
N PRO A 17 5.34 3.35 15.58
CA PRO A 17 4.55 2.67 14.54
C PRO A 17 4.11 3.64 13.43
N VAL A 18 3.60 4.82 13.79
CA VAL A 18 3.11 5.82 12.82
C VAL A 18 4.24 6.37 11.97
N PHE A 19 5.41 6.66 12.56
CA PHE A 19 6.59 7.10 11.82
C PHE A 19 7.10 6.02 10.86
N THR A 20 7.04 4.75 11.27
CA THR A 20 7.44 3.61 10.43
C THR A 20 6.50 3.45 9.23
N ILE A 21 5.20 3.57 9.45
CA ILE A 21 4.18 3.53 8.39
C ILE A 21 4.34 4.73 7.45
N ALA A 22 4.52 5.94 7.99
CA ALA A 22 4.73 7.14 7.19
C ALA A 22 5.97 7.00 6.29
N LYS A 23 7.08 6.46 6.83
CA LYS A 23 8.31 6.18 6.09
C LYS A 23 8.10 5.15 4.98
N GLN A 24 7.37 4.07 5.26
CA GLN A 24 7.02 3.05 4.26
C GLN A 24 6.16 3.63 3.12
N ILE A 25 5.18 4.47 3.45
CA ILE A 25 4.36 5.18 2.47
C ILE A 25 5.24 6.10 1.62
N THR A 26 6.16 6.86 2.23
CA THR A 26 7.05 7.75 1.46
C THR A 26 7.95 6.97 0.51
N THR A 27 8.50 5.83 0.95
CA THR A 27 9.32 4.98 0.08
C THR A 27 8.52 4.40 -1.09
N ARG A 28 7.26 4.01 -0.88
CA ARG A 28 6.37 3.51 -1.94
C ARG A 28 6.00 4.60 -2.94
N ILE A 29 5.78 5.83 -2.49
CA ILE A 29 5.55 6.98 -3.36
C ILE A 29 6.77 7.22 -4.26
N GLN A 30 7.97 7.22 -3.69
CA GLN A 30 9.21 7.40 -4.46
C GLN A 30 9.46 6.27 -5.48
N GLU A 31 9.11 5.03 -5.15
CA GLU A 31 9.16 3.90 -6.09
C GLU A 31 8.18 4.11 -7.26
N ASN A 32 6.95 4.54 -6.96
CA ASN A 32 5.94 4.81 -7.97
C ASN A 32 6.33 6.00 -8.87
N GLU A 33 6.89 7.07 -8.32
CA GLU A 33 7.42 8.20 -9.11
C GLU A 33 8.52 7.77 -10.07
N LYS A 34 9.43 6.87 -9.65
CA LYS A 34 10.45 6.30 -10.55
C LYS A 34 9.85 5.48 -11.68
N ILE A 35 8.79 4.72 -11.41
CA ILE A 35 8.08 3.94 -12.44
C ILE A 35 7.40 4.89 -13.43
N LEU A 36 6.71 5.92 -12.94
CA LEU A 36 6.07 6.93 -13.77
C LEU A 36 7.09 7.68 -14.63
N ALA A 37 8.23 8.08 -14.07
CA ALA A 37 9.32 8.70 -14.82
C ALA A 37 9.89 7.76 -15.91
N ARG A 38 9.97 6.45 -15.63
CA ARG A 38 10.41 5.46 -16.62
C ARG A 38 9.38 5.29 -17.74
N ILE A 39 8.09 5.25 -17.41
CA ILE A 39 7.01 5.17 -18.40
C ILE A 39 6.99 6.44 -19.24
N ALA A 40 7.08 7.62 -18.63
CA ALA A 40 7.16 8.91 -19.34
C ALA A 40 8.34 8.95 -20.31
N ASN A 41 9.54 8.54 -19.87
CA ASN A 41 10.72 8.46 -20.74
C ASN A 41 10.54 7.45 -21.89
N VAL A 42 9.84 6.33 -21.68
CA VAL A 42 9.55 5.35 -22.74
C VAL A 42 8.52 5.89 -23.73
N VAL A 43 7.54 6.65 -23.25
CA VAL A 43 6.53 7.31 -24.09
C VAL A 43 7.19 8.42 -24.91
N ASP A 44 7.97 9.30 -24.28
CA ASP A 44 8.66 10.40 -24.94
C ASP A 44 9.74 9.91 -25.92
N SER A 45 10.45 8.81 -25.62
CA SER A 45 11.43 8.23 -26.55
C SER A 45 10.80 7.47 -27.72
N LYS A 46 9.57 6.97 -27.58
CA LYS A 46 8.80 6.34 -28.67
C LYS A 46 8.01 7.34 -29.50
N ILE A 47 7.72 8.53 -28.97
CA ILE A 47 7.17 9.66 -29.73
C ILE A 47 8.35 10.45 -30.33
N LYS A 48 9.04 9.84 -31.30
CA LYS A 48 9.81 10.64 -32.26
C LYS A 48 8.83 11.19 -33.29
N TYR A 49 8.51 12.48 -33.19
CA TYR A 49 7.91 13.17 -34.33
C TYR A 49 8.85 13.03 -35.53
N PRO A 50 8.32 12.81 -36.76
CA PRO A 50 9.15 12.79 -37.95
C PRO A 50 9.85 14.14 -38.02
N GLN A 51 11.18 14.13 -37.96
CA GLN A 51 11.95 15.32 -38.28
C GLN A 51 11.63 15.66 -39.72
N LEU A 52 10.90 16.76 -39.92
CA LEU A 52 10.76 17.38 -41.22
C LEU A 52 12.19 17.61 -41.74
N PRO A 53 12.57 17.09 -42.92
CA PRO A 53 13.86 17.40 -43.49
C PRO A 53 13.85 18.89 -43.82
N ASN A 54 14.45 19.69 -42.93
CA ASN A 54 14.96 20.99 -43.31
C ASN A 54 15.99 20.71 -44.40
N GLY A 55 15.72 21.28 -45.57
CA GLY A 55 16.48 21.03 -46.78
C GLY A 55 17.95 21.29 -46.58
N GLU A 56 18.74 20.23 -46.64
CA GLU A 56 20.14 20.29 -47.01
C GLU A 56 20.52 18.93 -47.63
N LYS A 57 20.61 18.96 -48.96
CA LYS A 57 21.37 18.09 -49.85
C LYS A 57 22.04 16.90 -49.18
N SER A 58 21.44 15.73 -49.32
CA SER A 58 22.16 14.45 -49.35
C SER A 58 21.60 13.65 -50.52
N THR A 59 22.30 13.78 -51.64
CA THR A 59 22.52 12.70 -52.61
C THR A 59 22.84 11.40 -51.88
N ASP A 60 22.37 10.29 -52.45
CA ASP A 60 22.70 8.87 -52.19
C ASP A 60 21.37 8.09 -51.97
N LEU A 61 20.61 7.80 -53.04
CA LEU A 61 20.76 6.62 -53.90
C LEU A 61 21.06 5.33 -53.11
N GLU A 62 20.00 4.65 -52.66
CA GLU A 62 19.97 3.18 -52.72
C GLU A 62 18.63 2.72 -53.30
N PHE A 63 18.77 2.06 -54.45
CA PHE A 63 17.74 1.40 -55.23
C PHE A 63 17.14 0.23 -54.45
N GLY A 64 15.83 0.25 -54.24
CA GLY A 64 15.04 -0.94 -53.97
C GLY A 64 14.22 -1.27 -55.21
N GLU A 65 14.65 -2.29 -55.95
CA GLU A 65 13.89 -2.90 -57.05
C GLU A 65 12.49 -3.28 -56.58
N PHE A 66 11.45 -2.77 -57.23
CA PHE A 66 10.16 -3.45 -57.28
C PHE A 66 9.63 -3.47 -58.71
N GLU A 67 9.19 -4.66 -59.07
CA GLU A 67 9.01 -5.17 -60.42
C GLU A 67 7.93 -4.43 -61.21
N LYS A 68 8.24 -4.23 -62.50
CA LYS A 68 7.26 -3.96 -63.54
C LYS A 68 6.38 -5.20 -63.74
N THR A 69 5.08 -5.07 -63.47
CA THR A 69 4.06 -5.79 -64.25
C THR A 69 3.11 -4.80 -64.88
N THR A 70 3.27 -4.64 -66.19
CA THR A 70 2.45 -3.89 -67.14
C THR A 70 1.03 -4.43 -67.25
N SER A 71 0.01 -3.57 -67.28
CA SER A 71 -0.95 -3.46 -68.41
C SER A 71 -2.14 -2.51 -68.15
N LYS A 72 -1.98 -1.21 -68.42
CA LYS A 72 -2.69 -0.46 -69.47
C LYS A 72 -2.35 1.04 -69.40
N PRO A 73 -2.20 1.73 -70.54
CA PRO A 73 -1.76 3.12 -70.61
C PRO A 73 -2.96 4.07 -70.67
N ASP A 74 -2.95 5.13 -69.86
CA ASP A 74 -3.36 6.50 -70.21
C ASP A 74 -3.44 7.36 -68.94
N SER A 75 -2.27 7.84 -68.49
CA SER A 75 -2.10 9.14 -67.82
C SER A 75 -0.63 9.29 -67.45
N VAL A 76 0.17 9.77 -68.40
CA VAL A 76 1.48 10.36 -68.10
C VAL A 76 1.24 11.72 -67.45
N ILE A 77 2.14 12.10 -66.53
CA ILE A 77 2.19 13.31 -65.67
C ILE A 77 1.54 13.00 -64.30
N GLU A 78 2.24 12.82 -63.17
CA GLU A 78 3.48 13.43 -62.70
C GLU A 78 4.11 12.60 -61.55
N THR A 79 5.31 12.03 -61.77
CA THR A 79 6.18 11.50 -60.70
C THR A 79 6.89 12.62 -59.91
N GLY A 80 6.31 13.83 -59.89
CA GLY A 80 6.97 15.04 -59.41
C GLY A 80 6.11 15.95 -58.52
N ASP A 81 4.84 15.63 -58.29
CA ASP A 81 4.02 16.44 -57.38
C ASP A 81 4.27 16.00 -55.91
N PRO A 82 5.00 16.80 -55.11
CA PRO A 82 5.27 16.45 -53.72
C PRO A 82 3.99 16.34 -52.89
N LEU A 83 2.91 17.01 -53.30
CA LEU A 83 1.62 16.92 -52.63
C LEU A 83 0.98 15.54 -52.85
N ARG A 84 1.08 14.99 -54.06
CA ARG A 84 0.59 13.65 -54.40
C ARG A 84 1.28 12.56 -53.61
N ILE A 85 2.61 12.65 -53.49
CA ILE A 85 3.41 11.71 -52.69
C ILE A 85 2.97 11.74 -51.22
N LEU A 86 2.73 12.94 -50.66
CA LEU A 86 2.26 13.09 -49.29
C LEU A 86 0.82 12.58 -49.09
N LEU A 87 -0.06 12.79 -50.08
CA LEU A 87 -1.42 12.29 -50.07
C LEU A 87 -1.46 10.76 -50.13
N ASP A 88 -0.64 10.14 -50.95
CA ASP A 88 -0.56 8.69 -51.06
C ASP A 88 0.10 8.04 -49.84
N GLN A 89 1.15 8.64 -49.30
CA GLN A 89 1.83 8.13 -48.10
C GLN A 89 1.00 8.26 -46.82
N LYS A 90 0.34 9.40 -46.60
CA LYS A 90 -0.42 9.64 -45.36
C LYS A 90 -1.88 9.22 -45.44
N PHE A 91 -2.49 9.37 -46.60
CA PHE A 91 -3.93 9.22 -46.76
C PHE A 91 -4.32 8.07 -47.69
N LYS A 92 -3.37 7.42 -48.40
CA LYS A 92 -3.67 6.33 -49.35
C LYS A 92 -4.84 6.69 -50.28
N ALA A 93 -4.80 7.89 -50.84
CA ALA A 93 -5.90 8.47 -51.60
C ALA A 93 -6.30 7.63 -52.84
N ASN A 94 -5.42 6.75 -53.32
CA ASN A 94 -5.66 5.81 -54.42
C ASN A 94 -6.63 4.67 -54.07
N ASP A 95 -6.94 4.42 -52.78
CA ASP A 95 -7.87 3.35 -52.37
C ASP A 95 -9.35 3.76 -52.54
N ILE A 96 -9.63 5.02 -52.89
CA ILE A 96 -11.00 5.55 -53.04
C ILE A 96 -11.32 5.63 -54.53
N GLU A 97 -12.43 4.98 -54.90
CA GLU A 97 -12.95 4.87 -56.27
C GLU A 97 -12.91 6.19 -57.04
N ASP A 98 -12.59 6.11 -58.33
CA ASP A 98 -12.40 7.28 -59.16
C ASP A 98 -13.72 8.03 -59.39
N VAL A 99 -13.64 9.34 -59.17
CA VAL A 99 -14.79 10.23 -59.10
C VAL A 99 -14.99 10.87 -60.47
N HIS A 100 -15.89 10.29 -61.26
CA HIS A 100 -16.30 10.81 -62.57
C HIS A 100 -17.09 12.14 -62.52
N GLN A 101 -17.27 12.75 -61.34
CA GLN A 101 -18.05 14.00 -61.19
C GLN A 101 -17.40 15.23 -61.83
N PHE A 102 -16.09 15.20 -62.11
CA PHE A 102 -15.33 16.35 -62.60
C PHE A 102 -14.78 16.17 -64.02
N ASP A 103 -15.29 15.19 -64.77
CA ASP A 103 -14.81 14.87 -66.13
C ASP A 103 -15.04 16.00 -67.15
N ASN A 104 -15.99 16.90 -66.87
CA ASN A 104 -16.35 18.03 -67.74
C ASN A 104 -15.42 19.25 -67.64
N ILE A 105 -14.36 19.19 -66.83
CA ILE A 105 -13.43 20.31 -66.62
C ILE A 105 -12.23 20.17 -67.56
N GLU A 106 -12.04 21.15 -68.45
CA GLU A 106 -10.98 21.14 -69.46
C GLU A 106 -9.56 21.25 -68.87
N ASN A 107 -9.42 21.95 -67.73
CA ASN A 107 -8.14 22.08 -67.04
C ASN A 107 -7.85 20.82 -66.20
N LEU A 108 -6.84 20.06 -66.63
CA LEU A 108 -6.46 18.77 -66.07
C LEU A 108 -5.95 18.88 -64.62
N GLU A 109 -5.16 19.92 -64.30
CA GLU A 109 -4.65 20.17 -62.94
C GLU A 109 -5.79 20.53 -61.97
N LEU A 110 -6.70 21.40 -62.41
CA LEU A 110 -7.83 21.83 -61.60
C LEU A 110 -8.81 20.68 -61.36
N ARG A 111 -9.02 19.83 -62.37
CA ARG A 111 -9.79 18.59 -62.25
C ARG A 111 -9.16 17.63 -61.24
N GLN A 112 -7.84 17.43 -61.30
CA GLN A 112 -7.11 16.57 -60.38
C GLN A 112 -7.21 17.06 -58.93
N LEU A 113 -7.05 18.38 -58.71
CA LEU A 113 -7.16 18.98 -57.38
C LEU A 113 -8.58 18.92 -56.81
N LEU A 114 -9.62 19.01 -57.65
CA LEU A 114 -11.01 18.81 -57.22
C LEU A 114 -11.30 17.36 -56.87
N CYS A 115 -10.80 16.39 -57.66
CA CYS A 115 -10.87 14.97 -57.34
C CYS A 115 -10.19 14.67 -56.00
N ASP A 116 -8.98 15.19 -55.79
CA ASP A 116 -8.21 14.96 -54.56
C ASP A 116 -8.88 15.60 -53.33
N ASN A 117 -9.40 16.83 -53.44
CA ASN A 117 -10.16 17.46 -52.36
C ASN A 117 -11.43 16.70 -52.01
N TYR A 118 -12.12 16.15 -53.02
CA TYR A 118 -13.31 15.34 -52.80
C TYR A 118 -12.97 14.01 -52.12
N LYS A 119 -11.91 13.32 -52.55
CA LYS A 119 -11.40 12.10 -51.90
C LYS A 119 -11.03 12.39 -50.43
N LEU A 120 -10.30 13.48 -50.16
CA LEU A 120 -9.98 13.91 -48.79
C LEU A 120 -11.23 14.23 -47.96
N LEU A 121 -12.26 14.84 -48.55
CA LEU A 121 -13.51 15.11 -47.86
C LEU A 121 -14.24 13.82 -47.47
N GLN A 122 -14.26 12.82 -48.36
CA GLN A 122 -14.83 11.51 -48.04
C GLN A 122 -14.05 10.82 -46.92
N MET A 123 -12.72 10.86 -46.96
CA MET A 123 -11.89 10.31 -45.87
C MET A 123 -12.16 11.00 -44.55
N LYS A 124 -12.28 12.33 -44.54
CA LYS A 124 -12.60 13.09 -43.34
C LYS A 124 -13.92 12.64 -42.74
N LYS A 125 -14.96 12.42 -43.56
CA LYS A 125 -16.26 11.92 -43.11
C LYS A 125 -16.15 10.49 -42.56
N ALA A 126 -15.49 9.59 -43.28
CA ALA A 126 -15.28 8.21 -42.83
C ALA A 126 -14.50 8.15 -41.50
N ASN A 127 -13.47 8.99 -41.34
CA ASN A 127 -12.72 9.07 -40.09
C ASN A 127 -13.54 9.67 -38.96
N ALA A 128 -14.40 10.66 -39.22
CA ALA A 128 -15.31 11.18 -38.21
C ALA A 128 -16.29 10.11 -37.72
N GLU A 129 -16.82 9.27 -38.61
CA GLU A 129 -17.67 8.15 -38.24
C GLU A 129 -16.93 7.07 -37.44
N LYS A 130 -15.70 6.72 -37.85
CA LYS A 130 -14.85 5.78 -37.08
C LYS A 130 -14.55 6.31 -35.69
N ASN A 131 -14.20 7.60 -35.57
CA ASN A 131 -13.94 8.24 -34.28
C ASN A 131 -15.19 8.26 -33.41
N LYS A 132 -16.37 8.50 -34.01
CA LYS A 132 -17.64 8.43 -33.29
C LYS A 132 -17.90 7.02 -32.73
N LYS A 133 -17.71 5.97 -33.55
CA LYS A 133 -17.85 4.58 -33.10
C LYS A 133 -16.84 4.21 -32.01
N LEU A 134 -15.60 4.67 -32.14
CA LEU A 134 -14.57 4.46 -31.11
C LEU A 134 -14.94 5.13 -29.79
N LEU A 135 -15.51 6.33 -29.84
CA LEU A 135 -15.99 7.04 -28.66
C LEU A 135 -17.16 6.29 -28.00
N GLU A 136 -18.12 5.79 -28.78
CA GLU A 136 -19.23 4.97 -28.29
C GLU A 136 -18.72 3.72 -27.57
N ILE A 137 -17.79 2.98 -28.18
CA ILE A 137 -17.16 1.80 -27.56
C ILE A 137 -16.41 2.18 -26.28
N SER A 138 -15.70 3.30 -26.26
CA SER A 138 -15.00 3.78 -25.07
C SER A 138 -15.97 4.01 -23.91
N HIS A 139 -17.11 4.65 -24.18
CA HIS A 139 -18.15 4.86 -23.16
C HIS A 139 -18.80 3.55 -22.71
N GLU A 140 -19.01 2.58 -23.61
CA GLU A 140 -19.49 1.25 -23.23
C GLU A 140 -18.53 0.55 -22.26
N TYR A 141 -17.21 0.63 -22.50
CA TYR A 141 -16.21 0.10 -21.58
C TYR A 141 -16.18 0.84 -20.24
N GLU A 142 -16.29 2.17 -20.25
CA GLU A 142 -16.37 2.97 -19.03
C GLU A 142 -17.59 2.58 -18.20
N ASN A 143 -18.76 2.44 -18.83
CA ASN A 143 -19.98 2.02 -18.16
C ASN A 143 -19.85 0.61 -17.60
N LEU A 144 -19.26 -0.33 -18.35
CA LEU A 144 -19.00 -1.69 -17.86
C LEU A 144 -18.07 -1.68 -16.63
N LEU A 145 -17.04 -0.85 -16.65
CA LEU A 145 -16.12 -0.69 -15.52
C LEU A 145 -16.83 -0.13 -14.29
N LEU A 146 -17.63 0.92 -14.46
CA LEU A 146 -18.33 1.62 -13.38
C LEU A 146 -19.51 0.82 -12.81
N GLU A 147 -20.29 0.16 -13.65
CA GLU A 147 -21.51 -0.55 -13.25
C GLU A 147 -21.25 -1.98 -12.78
N ALA A 148 -20.31 -2.69 -13.42
CA ALA A 148 -20.10 -4.11 -13.15
C ALA A 148 -18.79 -4.39 -12.40
N ILE A 149 -17.65 -3.92 -12.90
CA ILE A 149 -16.34 -4.36 -12.39
C ILE A 149 -16.02 -3.73 -11.04
N ILE A 150 -16.14 -2.40 -10.91
CA ILE A 150 -15.80 -1.71 -9.66
C ILE A 150 -16.72 -2.15 -8.51
N PRO A 151 -18.06 -2.24 -8.68
CA PRO A 151 -18.94 -2.67 -7.61
C PRO A 151 -18.72 -4.13 -7.19
N THR A 152 -18.46 -5.04 -8.13
CA THR A 152 -18.16 -6.44 -7.79
C THR A 152 -16.85 -6.55 -7.03
N LEU A 153 -15.80 -5.85 -7.45
CA LEU A 153 -14.52 -5.84 -6.75
C LEU A 153 -14.63 -5.22 -5.35
N ALA A 154 -15.41 -4.15 -5.20
CA ALA A 154 -15.67 -3.52 -3.91
C ALA A 154 -16.42 -4.48 -2.97
N LYS A 155 -17.41 -5.20 -3.50
CA LYS A 155 -18.15 -6.21 -2.74
C LYS A 155 -17.24 -7.36 -2.31
N ASP A 156 -16.45 -7.92 -3.22
CA ASP A 156 -15.53 -9.02 -2.93
C ASP A 156 -14.48 -8.63 -1.88
N SER A 157 -13.96 -7.40 -1.95
CA SER A 157 -13.03 -6.85 -0.96
C SER A 157 -13.70 -6.71 0.41
N SER A 158 -14.92 -6.17 0.45
CA SER A 158 -15.71 -6.06 1.68
C SER A 158 -16.01 -7.42 2.31
N ASP A 159 -16.43 -8.39 1.50
CA ASP A 159 -16.76 -9.74 1.96
C ASP A 159 -15.53 -10.46 2.52
N ARG A 160 -14.37 -10.33 1.86
CA ARG A 160 -13.09 -10.85 2.38
C ARG A 160 -12.69 -10.18 3.70
N ASN A 161 -12.87 -8.86 3.82
CA ASN A 161 -12.57 -8.14 5.06
C ASN A 161 -13.48 -8.58 6.22
N LEU A 162 -14.77 -8.79 5.94
CA LEU A 162 -15.72 -9.35 6.91
C LEU A 162 -15.32 -10.76 7.35
N GLN A 163 -14.93 -11.63 6.41
CA GLN A 163 -14.44 -12.97 6.73
C GLN A 163 -13.18 -12.92 7.59
N ASN A 164 -12.20 -12.08 7.24
CA ASN A 164 -10.99 -11.92 8.02
C ASN A 164 -11.28 -11.39 9.44
N LEU A 165 -12.16 -10.40 9.57
CA LEU A 165 -12.60 -9.90 10.88
C LEU A 165 -13.30 -10.99 11.70
N SER A 166 -14.15 -11.80 11.07
CA SER A 166 -14.83 -12.89 11.76
C SER A 166 -13.85 -13.95 12.28
N ARG A 167 -12.83 -14.27 11.49
CA ARG A 167 -11.78 -15.23 11.83
C ARG A 167 -10.86 -14.70 12.94
N ILE A 168 -10.42 -13.45 12.82
CA ILE A 168 -9.63 -12.79 13.87
C ILE A 168 -10.43 -12.76 15.17
N LYS A 169 -11.71 -12.40 15.10
CA LYS A 169 -12.58 -12.36 16.29
C LYS A 169 -12.73 -13.74 16.93
N SER A 170 -12.90 -14.82 16.17
CA SER A 170 -12.99 -16.16 16.74
C SER A 170 -11.67 -16.62 17.36
N GLU A 171 -10.56 -16.47 16.62
CA GLU A 171 -9.23 -16.89 17.07
C GLU A 171 -8.76 -16.07 18.29
N GLU A 172 -8.94 -14.75 18.29
CA GLU A 172 -8.56 -13.89 19.42
C GLU A 172 -9.43 -14.12 20.65
N VAL A 173 -10.74 -14.39 20.48
CA VAL A 173 -11.62 -14.70 21.61
C VAL A 173 -11.21 -16.02 22.24
N GLU A 174 -10.94 -17.05 21.45
CA GLU A 174 -10.43 -18.34 21.97
C GLU A 174 -9.10 -18.16 22.70
N GLN A 175 -8.15 -17.43 22.14
CA GLN A 175 -6.87 -17.14 22.80
C GLN A 175 -7.05 -16.36 24.10
N LYS A 176 -7.95 -15.37 24.14
CA LYS A 176 -8.26 -14.63 25.38
C LYS A 176 -8.89 -15.51 26.43
N LEU A 177 -9.77 -16.44 26.04
CA LEU A 177 -10.41 -17.39 26.95
C LEU A 177 -9.37 -18.34 27.57
N LEU A 178 -8.44 -18.85 26.76
CA LEU A 178 -7.31 -19.67 27.23
C LEU A 178 -6.41 -18.89 28.20
N ALA A 179 -6.01 -17.66 27.83
CA ALA A 179 -5.18 -16.82 28.69
C ALA A 179 -5.87 -16.48 30.02
N GLN A 180 -7.20 -16.26 30.00
CA GLN A 180 -7.98 -16.02 31.20
C GLN A 180 -8.06 -17.27 32.09
N GLN A 181 -8.15 -18.45 31.50
CA GLN A 181 -8.12 -19.71 32.24
C GLN A 181 -6.75 -19.97 32.88
N ASP A 182 -5.66 -19.67 32.19
CA ASP A 182 -4.30 -19.73 32.75
C ASP A 182 -4.10 -18.74 33.89
N LEU A 183 -4.60 -17.51 33.75
CA LEU A 183 -4.59 -16.52 34.82
C LEU A 183 -5.39 -17.00 36.05
N TRP A 184 -6.54 -17.62 35.83
CA TRP A 184 -7.32 -18.21 36.92
C TRP A 184 -6.57 -19.34 37.64
N ASN A 185 -5.92 -20.23 36.89
CA ASN A 185 -5.13 -21.32 37.45
C ASN A 185 -3.94 -20.80 38.29
N THR A 186 -3.27 -19.74 37.82
CA THR A 186 -2.19 -19.10 38.60
C THR A 186 -2.71 -18.42 39.86
N TYR A 187 -3.86 -17.75 39.79
CA TYR A 187 -4.53 -17.19 40.96
C TYR A 187 -4.93 -18.26 41.99
N GLN A 188 -5.45 -19.40 41.55
CA GLN A 188 -5.75 -20.52 42.45
C GLN A 188 -4.49 -21.05 43.15
N ARG A 189 -3.37 -21.20 42.43
CA ARG A 189 -2.09 -21.58 43.03
C ARG A 189 -1.62 -20.56 44.07
N TYR A 190 -1.80 -19.27 43.78
CA TYR A 190 -1.50 -18.20 44.72
C TYR A 190 -2.35 -18.32 45.99
N LEU A 191 -3.67 -18.49 45.88
CA LEU A 191 -4.54 -18.70 47.04
C LEU A 191 -4.12 -19.90 47.89
N ILE A 192 -3.78 -21.03 47.26
CA ILE A 192 -3.26 -22.21 47.96
C ILE A 192 -1.94 -21.88 48.69
N SER A 193 -1.05 -21.10 48.07
CA SER A 193 0.21 -20.71 48.70
C SER A 193 0.00 -19.77 49.90
N VAL A 194 -0.97 -18.86 49.81
CA VAL A 194 -1.34 -17.96 50.90
C VAL A 194 -1.96 -18.76 52.06
N ASP A 195 -2.88 -19.68 51.78
CA ASP A 195 -3.47 -20.56 52.80
C ASP A 195 -2.39 -21.39 53.53
N LYS A 196 -1.44 -21.97 52.77
CA LYS A 196 -0.29 -22.67 53.36
C LYS A 196 0.57 -21.76 54.24
N SER A 197 0.82 -20.53 53.81
CA SER A 197 1.58 -19.57 54.62
C SER A 197 0.81 -19.17 55.89
N GLY A 198 -0.52 -19.05 55.82
CA GLY A 198 -1.38 -18.79 56.97
C GLY A 198 -1.29 -19.92 58.00
N ARG A 199 -1.42 -21.18 57.56
CA ARG A 199 -1.26 -22.34 58.45
C ARG A 199 0.12 -22.41 59.10
N LEU A 200 1.19 -22.11 58.35
CA LEU A 200 2.54 -22.05 58.91
C LEU A 200 2.68 -20.97 59.98
N VAL A 201 2.02 -19.82 59.79
CA VAL A 201 1.98 -18.75 60.79
C VAL A 201 1.19 -19.18 62.02
N GLU A 202 0.05 -19.84 61.85
CA GLU A 202 -0.74 -20.41 62.96
C GLU A 202 0.06 -21.46 63.74
N GLU A 203 0.73 -22.39 63.06
CA GLU A 203 1.63 -23.38 63.68
C GLU A 203 2.79 -22.70 64.43
N LEU A 204 3.38 -21.63 63.87
CA LEU A 204 4.41 -20.84 64.55
C LEU A 204 3.87 -20.13 65.81
N ILE A 205 2.66 -19.58 65.74
CA ILE A 205 1.98 -18.97 66.89
C ILE A 205 1.72 -20.03 67.96
N GLU A 206 1.19 -21.20 67.59
CA GLU A 206 0.93 -22.30 68.51
C GLU A 206 2.22 -22.82 69.18
N VAL A 207 3.33 -22.93 68.44
CA VAL A 207 4.64 -23.28 69.01
C VAL A 207 5.13 -22.19 69.96
N LEU A 208 4.95 -20.91 69.62
CA LEU A 208 5.32 -19.79 70.48
C LEU A 208 4.50 -19.80 71.78
N GLU A 209 3.18 -19.94 71.69
CA GLU A 209 2.27 -20.03 72.84
C GLU A 209 2.63 -21.22 73.75
N ASN A 210 2.82 -22.41 73.16
CA ASN A 210 3.23 -23.61 73.92
C ASN A 210 4.63 -23.49 74.53
N SER A 211 5.55 -22.76 73.90
CA SER A 211 6.89 -22.52 74.44
C SER A 211 6.89 -21.48 75.58
N LEU A 212 6.00 -20.48 75.52
CA LEU A 212 5.82 -19.49 76.57
C LEU A 212 5.16 -20.09 77.82
N ASP A 213 4.17 -20.98 77.64
CA ASP A 213 3.49 -21.68 78.74
C ASP A 213 4.30 -22.85 79.31
N SER A 214 5.45 -23.17 78.72
CA SER A 214 6.32 -24.18 79.29
C SER A 214 6.88 -23.67 80.62
N LYS A 215 6.64 -24.44 81.69
CA LYS A 215 7.30 -24.24 83.01
C LYS A 215 8.83 -24.13 82.89
N GLU A 216 9.40 -24.59 81.78
CA GLU A 216 10.81 -24.49 81.44
C GLU A 216 11.24 -23.05 81.08
N ALA A 217 10.40 -22.29 80.37
CA ALA A 217 10.63 -20.87 80.07
C ALA A 217 10.57 -20.00 81.32
N GLU A 218 9.57 -20.20 82.19
CA GLU A 218 9.49 -19.54 83.50
C GLU A 218 10.66 -19.93 84.42
N ARG A 219 11.06 -21.20 84.40
CA ARG A 219 12.22 -21.70 85.18
C ARG A 219 13.54 -21.11 84.66
N LEU A 220 13.71 -20.96 83.35
CA LEU A 220 14.87 -20.29 82.74
C LEU A 220 14.89 -18.79 83.07
N ALA A 221 13.75 -18.12 83.02
CA ALA A 221 13.62 -16.72 83.44
C ALA A 221 13.97 -16.53 84.93
N LEU A 222 13.47 -17.40 85.81
CA LEU A 222 13.84 -17.41 87.23
C LEU A 222 15.34 -17.68 87.44
N GLN A 223 15.92 -18.63 86.70
CA GLN A 223 17.35 -18.92 86.75
C GLN A 223 18.21 -17.74 86.27
N MET A 224 17.77 -17.02 85.23
CA MET A 224 18.39 -15.78 84.76
C MET A 224 18.37 -14.68 85.84
N ILE A 225 17.21 -14.46 86.48
CA ILE A 225 17.07 -13.47 87.56
C ILE A 225 17.98 -13.83 88.76
N ILE A 226 18.06 -15.11 89.13
CA ILE A 226 18.97 -15.59 90.18
C ILE A 226 20.44 -15.33 89.79
N LEU A 227 20.83 -15.61 88.55
CA LEU A 227 22.19 -15.34 88.08
C LEU A 227 22.53 -13.85 88.06
N GLU A 228 21.60 -12.98 87.68
CA GLU A 228 21.78 -11.53 87.74
C GLU A 228 21.94 -11.02 89.17
N THR A 229 21.12 -11.51 90.11
CA THR A 229 21.24 -11.13 91.53
C THR A 229 22.58 -11.60 92.12
N PHE A 230 23.08 -12.79 91.76
CA PHE A 230 24.42 -13.24 92.14
C PHE A 230 25.54 -12.40 91.53
N LYS A 231 25.43 -12.03 90.25
CA LYS A 231 26.39 -11.15 89.56
C LYS A 231 26.46 -9.79 90.26
N ASN A 232 25.31 -9.22 90.61
CA ASN A 232 25.21 -7.93 91.30
C ASN A 232 25.70 -7.99 92.76
N GLN A 233 25.50 -9.10 93.47
CA GLN A 233 26.09 -9.30 94.80
C GLN A 233 27.61 -9.49 94.75
N LYS A 234 28.14 -10.15 93.73
CA LYS A 234 29.58 -10.36 93.55
C LYS A 234 30.30 -9.05 93.20
N SER A 235 29.69 -8.18 92.38
CA SER A 235 30.21 -6.83 92.11
C SER A 235 30.19 -5.95 93.38
N LEU A 236 29.14 -6.04 94.20
CA LEU A 236 29.07 -5.36 95.51
C LEU A 236 30.10 -5.89 96.53
N LYS A 237 30.37 -7.20 96.57
CA LYS A 237 31.42 -7.77 97.42
C LYS A 237 32.84 -7.42 96.95
N HIS A 238 33.06 -7.27 95.64
CA HIS A 238 34.33 -6.74 95.13
C HIS A 238 34.52 -5.26 95.51
N LEU A 239 33.48 -4.43 95.45
CA LEU A 239 33.52 -3.03 95.90
C LEU A 239 33.78 -2.88 97.41
N ARG A 240 33.32 -3.82 98.25
CA ARG A 240 33.59 -3.82 99.70
C ARG A 240 34.97 -4.35 100.10
N ARG A 241 35.69 -5.06 99.22
CA ARG A 241 37.08 -5.52 99.46
C ARG A 241 38.14 -4.53 98.97
N VAL A 242 37.74 -3.49 98.23
CA VAL A 242 38.63 -2.46 97.65
C VAL A 242 38.59 -1.15 98.48
N ARG A 243 37.89 -1.12 99.61
CA ARG A 243 38.01 -0.11 100.67
C ARG A 243 38.74 -0.72 101.86
#